data_AF-A0A914PNN9-F1
#
_entry.id   AF-A0A914PNN9-F1
#
_cell.length_a   1.000
_cell.length_b   1.000
_cell.length_c   1.000
_cell.angle_alpha   90.00
_cell.angle_beta   90.00
_cell.angle_gamma   90.00
#
_symmetry.space_group_name_H-M   'P 1'
#
loop_
_entity.id
_entity.type
_entity.pdbx_description
1 polymer ?
#
loop_
_entity_poly.entity_id
_entity_poly.type
_entity_poly.pdbx_seq_one_letter_code
_entity_poly.pdbx_strand_id
1 'polypeptide(L)' 'MHKNPEDPEEVPGGFLSDCNPNSLTVIHNCAVDKYLSNSKTFSSFQFERTGYFSVDPDSSDKKLVFNRTVLLKEDAGK' A
#
# COMPACT_ATOMS: atom_id res chain seq x y z
N MET A 1 -14.77 -5.87 5.64
CA MET A 1 -13.97 -7.09 5.58
C MET A 1 -14.06 -7.75 6.92
N HIS A 2 -14.49 -8.99 6.91
CA HIS A 2 -14.59 -9.84 8.08
C HIS A 2 -13.21 -10.36 8.45
N LYS A 3 -13.05 -10.78 9.71
CA LYS A 3 -11.76 -11.23 10.21
C LYS A 3 -11.40 -12.60 9.62
N ASN A 4 -12.41 -13.44 9.41
CA ASN A 4 -12.28 -14.79 8.86
C ASN A 4 -13.16 -14.93 7.62
N PRO A 5 -12.77 -14.37 6.46
CA PRO A 5 -13.59 -14.34 5.25
C PRO A 5 -13.91 -15.73 4.65
N GLU A 6 -13.17 -16.76 5.05
CA GLU A 6 -13.41 -18.17 4.72
C GLU A 6 -14.52 -18.83 5.55
N ASP A 7 -14.93 -18.23 6.66
CA ASP A 7 -16.00 -18.75 7.51
C ASP A 7 -17.38 -18.49 6.86
N PRO A 8 -18.14 -19.53 6.48
CA PRO A 8 -19.47 -19.36 5.89
C PRO A 8 -20.49 -18.73 6.84
N GLU A 9 -20.25 -18.74 8.16
CA GLU A 9 -21.10 -18.05 9.15
C GLU A 9 -20.83 -16.54 9.16
N GLU A 10 -19.57 -16.10 9.03
CA GLU A 10 -19.22 -14.67 8.92
C GLU A 10 -19.52 -14.12 7.53
N VAL A 11 -19.31 -14.91 6.48
CA VAL A 11 -19.50 -14.51 5.08
C VAL A 11 -20.39 -15.52 4.32
N PRO A 12 -21.72 -15.48 4.49
CA PRO A 12 -22.64 -16.42 3.84
C PRO A 12 -22.59 -16.38 2.31
N GLY A 13 -22.18 -15.26 1.71
CA GLY A 13 -21.99 -15.10 0.27
C GLY A 13 -20.66 -15.65 -0.26
N GLY A 14 -19.84 -16.25 0.60
CA GLY A 14 -18.48 -16.70 0.32
C GLY A 14 -17.45 -15.56 0.25
N PHE A 15 -16.17 -15.89 0.42
CA PHE A 15 -15.08 -14.92 0.55
C PHE A 15 -14.99 -13.87 -0.58
N LEU A 16 -15.42 -14.21 -1.80
CA LEU A 16 -15.45 -13.27 -2.94
C LEU A 16 -16.40 -12.09 -2.71
N SER A 17 -17.48 -12.31 -1.94
CA SER A 17 -18.44 -11.25 -1.59
C SER A 17 -17.89 -10.25 -0.56
N ASP A 18 -16.81 -10.62 0.15
CA ASP A 18 -16.16 -9.80 1.17
C ASP A 18 -14.86 -9.12 0.68
N CYS A 19 -14.57 -9.17 -0.63
CA CYS A 19 -13.42 -8.46 -1.19
C CYS A 19 -13.52 -6.94 -1.00
N ASN A 20 -12.44 -6.31 -0.54
CA ASN A 20 -12.39 -4.87 -0.31
C ASN A 20 -12.18 -4.12 -1.64
N PRO A 21 -13.17 -3.33 -2.11
CA PRO A 21 -13.03 -2.57 -3.36
C PRO A 21 -11.98 -1.45 -3.25
N ASN A 22 -11.62 -1.03 -2.03
CA ASN A 22 -10.63 0.01 -1.75
C ASN A 22 -9.27 -0.56 -1.35
N SER A 23 -8.98 -1.82 -1.70
CA SER A 23 -7.72 -2.50 -1.36
C SER A 23 -6.50 -1.88 -2.05
N LEU A 24 -6.69 -1.19 -3.17
CA LEU A 24 -5.65 -0.50 -3.92
C LEU A 24 -6.06 0.93 -4.26
N THR A 25 -5.23 1.88 -3.87
CA THR A 25 -5.34 3.27 -4.28
C THR A 25 -4.05 3.68 -4.98
N VAL A 26 -4.14 4.05 -6.25
CA VAL A 26 -3.00 4.53 -7.03
C VAL A 26 -3.03 6.05 -7.08
N ILE A 27 -1.92 6.68 -6.72
CA ILE A 27 -1.76 8.14 -6.76
C ILE A 27 -0.70 8.46 -7.80
N HIS A 28 -1.07 9.23 -8.81
CA HIS A 28 -0.19 9.64 -9.90
C HIS A 28 0.36 11.06 -9.69
N ASN A 29 1.47 11.38 -10.35
CA ASN A 29 2.09 12.70 -10.36
C ASN A 29 2.43 13.23 -8.94
N CYS A 30 2.82 12.33 -8.05
CA CYS A 30 3.28 12.68 -6.70
C CYS A 30 4.62 13.43 -6.75
N ALA A 31 4.76 14.44 -5.90
CA ALA A 31 6.05 15.07 -5.63
C ALA A 31 6.77 14.32 -4.51
N VAL A 32 8.06 14.05 -4.71
CA VAL A 32 8.93 13.39 -3.73
C VAL A 32 10.28 14.09 -3.68
N ASP A 33 11.07 13.83 -2.64
CA ASP A 33 12.41 14.40 -2.51
C ASP A 33 13.34 13.92 -3.64
N LYS A 34 14.20 14.82 -4.14
CA LYS A 34 15.18 14.51 -5.19
C LYS A 34 16.18 13.44 -4.77
N TYR A 35 16.47 13.30 -3.47
CA TYR A 35 17.33 12.25 -2.92
C TYR A 35 16.90 10.84 -3.36
N LEU A 36 15.60 10.65 -3.60
CA LEU A 36 15.04 9.34 -3.97
C LEU A 36 15.25 8.98 -5.45
N SER A 37 15.81 9.87 -6.28
CA SER A 37 15.89 9.69 -7.74
C SER A 37 16.63 8.42 -8.17
N ASN A 38 17.62 7.99 -7.39
CA ASN A 38 18.47 6.83 -7.70
C ASN A 38 18.25 5.66 -6.72
N SER A 39 17.07 5.59 -6.11
CA SER A 39 16.76 4.54 -5.14
C SER A 39 16.74 3.18 -5.81
N LYS A 40 17.40 2.19 -5.22
CA LYS A 40 17.38 0.80 -5.71
C LYS A 40 16.02 0.16 -5.41
N THR A 41 15.56 -0.71 -6.29
CA THR A 41 14.40 -1.59 -6.04
C THR A 41 14.51 -2.27 -4.68
N PHE A 42 13.38 -2.39 -3.98
CA PHE A 42 13.25 -2.92 -2.62
C PHE A 42 13.86 -2.06 -1.49
N SER A 43 14.49 -0.91 -1.80
CA SER A 43 14.88 0.05 -0.76
C SER A 43 13.65 0.55 -0.02
N SER A 44 13.75 0.72 1.29
CA SER A 44 12.64 1.15 2.15
C SER A 44 12.91 2.53 2.75
N PHE A 45 11.88 3.35 2.84
CA PHE A 45 11.93 4.74 3.30
C PHE A 45 10.73 5.06 4.18
N GLN A 46 10.93 5.98 5.12
CA GLN A 46 9.82 6.64 5.79
C GLN A 46 9.52 7.93 5.04
N PHE A 47 8.33 8.04 4.45
CA PHE A 47 7.83 9.32 3.95
C PHE A 47 7.22 10.06 5.13
N GLU A 48 7.76 11.24 5.41
CA GLU A 48 7.40 12.00 6.60
C GLU A 48 5.88 12.18 6.72
N ARG A 49 5.38 11.90 7.93
CA ARG A 49 3.96 12.00 8.30
C ARG A 49 2.98 11.17 7.46
N THR A 50 3.47 10.33 6.56
CA THR A 50 2.65 9.59 5.59
C THR A 50 2.67 8.08 5.87
N GLY A 51 3.85 7.49 6.01
CA GLY A 51 3.99 6.04 6.13
C GLY A 51 5.38 5.53 5.79
N TYR A 52 5.53 4.21 5.82
CA TYR A 52 6.69 3.51 5.31
C TYR A 52 6.40 2.99 3.90
N PHE A 53 7.35 3.20 3.01
CA PHE A 53 7.24 2.88 1.60
C PHE A 53 8.47 2.12 1.12
N SER A 54 8.29 1.26 0.13
CA SER A 54 9.38 0.58 -0.57
C SER A 54 9.34 0.85 -2.06
N VAL A 55 10.53 0.82 -2.69
CA VAL A 55 10.66 0.98 -4.15
C VAL A 55 10.17 -0.31 -4.82
N ASP A 56 9.15 -0.18 -5.64
CA ASP A 56 8.53 -1.30 -6.36
C ASP A 56 9.39 -1.75 -7.56
N PRO A 57 9.39 -3.05 -7.93
CA PRO A 57 10.07 -3.57 -9.11
C PRO A 57 9.71 -2.92 -10.44
N ASP A 58 8.53 -2.32 -10.56
CA ASP A 58 8.10 -1.58 -11.74
C ASP A 58 8.78 -0.19 -11.84
N SER A 59 9.65 0.15 -10.90
CA SER A 59 10.47 1.37 -10.93
C SER A 59 11.59 1.28 -11.98
N SER A 60 11.87 2.41 -12.61
CA SER A 60 12.96 2.59 -13.57
C SER A 60 13.53 4.01 -13.46
N ASP A 61 14.65 4.26 -14.15
CA ASP A 61 15.30 5.59 -14.17
C ASP A 61 14.38 6.73 -14.66
N LYS A 62 13.30 6.41 -15.37
CA LYS A 62 12.32 7.39 -15.88
C LYS A 62 11.06 7.50 -15.02
N LYS A 63 10.81 6.52 -14.15
CA LYS A 63 9.56 6.40 -13.40
C LYS A 63 9.83 5.69 -12.08
N LEU A 64 9.67 6.41 -10.98
CA LEU A 64 9.70 5.83 -9.64
C LEU A 64 8.30 5.37 -9.22
N VAL A 65 8.22 4.16 -8.66
CA VAL A 65 7.00 3.59 -8.11
C VAL A 65 7.29 3.18 -6.65
N PHE A 66 6.41 3.62 -5.75
CA PHE A 66 6.53 3.33 -4.33
C PHE A 66 5.27 2.62 -3.84
N ASN A 67 5.46 1.49 -3.17
CA ASN A 67 4.38 0.80 -2.48
C ASN A 67 4.38 1.20 -1.02
N ARG A 68 3.20 1.49 -0.47
CA ARG A 68 3.04 1.74 0.96
C ARG A 68 3.05 0.41 1.70
N THR A 69 4.11 0.15 2.46
CA THR A 69 4.25 -1.05 3.28
C THR A 69 3.31 -0.99 4.49
N VAL A 70 3.33 0.13 5.22
CA VAL A 70 2.57 0.29 6.48
C VAL A 70 2.38 1.78 6.80
N LEU A 71 1.28 2.12 7.47
CA LEU A 71 1.01 3.46 8.00
C LEU A 71 1.87 3.75 9.24
N LEU A 72 2.18 5.02 9.52
CA LEU A 72 3.00 5.40 10.69
C LEU A 72 2.39 4.98 12.03
N LYS A 73 1.05 4.91 12.09
CA LYS A 73 0.31 4.45 13.25
C LYS A 73 -0.91 3.70 12.73
N GLU A 74 -1.25 2.60 13.39
CA GLU A 74 -2.55 1.98 13.21
C GLU A 74 -3.61 2.95 13.74
N ASP A 75 -4.44 3.47 12.83
CA ASP A 75 -5.66 4.16 13.23
C ASP A 75 -6.69 3.07 13.56
N ALA A 76 -6.61 2.51 14.78
CA ALA A 76 -7.51 1.45 15.25
C ALA A 76 -8.96 1.93 15.48
N GLY A 77 -9.34 3.08 14.93
CA GLY A 77 -10.55 3.83 15.30
C GLY A 77 -11.34 4.42 14.14
N LYS A 78 -11.21 3.89 12.91
CA LYS A 78 -12.10 4.22 11.79
C LYS A 78 -12.54 3.00 11.01
#